data_AF-A0AAW0EWV9-F1
#
_entry.id   AF-A0AAW0EWV9-F1
#
_cell.length_a   1.000
_cell.length_b   1.000
_cell.length_c   1.000
_cell.angle_alpha   90.00
_cell.angle_beta   90.00
_cell.angle_gamma   90.00
#
_symmetry.space_group_name_H-M   'P 1'
#
loop_
_entity.id
_entity.type
_entity.pdbx_description
1 polymer ?
#
loop_
_entity_poly.entity_id
_entity_poly.type
_entity_poly.pdbx_seq_one_letter_code
_entity_poly.pdbx_strand_id
1 'polypeptide(L)'
;MATVDDICGAYTLSHCDGKVAPTKATLTIYRNGESITVHATVANDLRGKVHYENRHIAGSLRSTANEASATQESVEQSLGKGFADGFDVVIEADQLLLKNPNTSFVFARASKLSDLHGEHAIIAINNQPPNQEMTIRFIPDGNGGNFVIANIANSLRGSCQIDAGLLRGELVTTQVHADDSMAYVEKVISDGMRKGFRIHKNESGIMLQSSKATVQLCQIVSQTDLEGEYVLKAFNGYAVPTRNQPSIVFKPSNASEVEISIVVANRIRGTAVLNQNVLTSEEPLMSTRMMGTEEESQLESAFNVGFQYGLEAISRGNELTLKNQDCEFILVRTAAPPTQHAGPTYKGTHCNKCFKTEGNGLLFRIINEHEKKWAFYNDTTDFRMHIRATFGARSQIEALDNASLSQDEDGRYIVEATVAPQGTEMFIHGDVNGFKVLYNAEPI
;
A
#
# COMPACT_ATOMS: atom_id res chain seq x y z
N MET A 1 -4.16 -7.77 13.23
CA MET A 1 -5.57 -7.79 12.74
C MET A 1 -5.80 -6.46 12.05
N ALA A 2 -6.63 -6.40 10.99
CA ALA A 2 -6.94 -5.12 10.33
C ALA A 2 -7.58 -4.16 11.34
N THR A 3 -6.92 -3.03 11.56
CA THR A 3 -7.31 -1.94 12.45
C THR A 3 -8.44 -1.13 11.82
N VAL A 4 -9.06 -0.23 12.61
CA VAL A 4 -10.01 0.75 12.08
C VAL A 4 -9.35 1.63 11.01
N ASP A 5 -8.10 2.02 11.23
CA ASP A 5 -7.39 2.89 10.30
C ASP A 5 -7.10 2.17 8.97
N ASP A 6 -6.95 0.85 9.00
CA ASP A 6 -6.81 0.05 7.78
C ASP A 6 -8.07 0.08 6.90
N ILE A 7 -9.27 0.20 7.48
CA ILE A 7 -10.53 0.28 6.72
C ILE A 7 -10.93 1.71 6.36
N CYS A 8 -10.31 2.73 6.95
CA CYS A 8 -10.57 4.13 6.63
C CYS A 8 -10.05 4.49 5.22
N GLY A 9 -10.85 5.25 4.48
CA GLY A 9 -10.54 5.68 3.12
C GLY A 9 -11.76 5.95 2.26
N ALA A 10 -11.51 6.37 1.03
CA ALA A 10 -12.50 6.51 -0.02
C ALA A 10 -12.41 5.34 -0.99
N TYR A 11 -13.55 4.80 -1.36
CA TYR A 11 -13.67 3.61 -2.18
C TYR A 11 -14.71 3.79 -3.28
N THR A 12 -14.52 3.06 -4.38
CA THR A 12 -15.46 2.95 -5.49
C THR A 12 -15.95 1.51 -5.60
N LEU A 13 -17.27 1.33 -5.71
CA LEU A 13 -17.87 0.01 -5.86
C LEU A 13 -17.44 -0.63 -7.18
N SER A 14 -16.87 -1.83 -7.11
CA SER A 14 -16.49 -2.61 -8.29
C SER A 14 -17.43 -3.77 -8.54
N HIS A 15 -17.84 -4.49 -7.49
CA HIS A 15 -18.72 -5.66 -7.59
C HIS A 15 -19.78 -5.70 -6.50
N CYS A 16 -20.95 -6.21 -6.85
CA CYS A 16 -22.05 -6.54 -5.95
C CYS A 16 -22.44 -8.00 -6.20
N ASP A 17 -22.47 -8.81 -5.15
CA ASP A 17 -22.84 -10.23 -5.18
C ASP A 17 -22.09 -11.05 -6.25
N GLY A 18 -20.79 -10.79 -6.33
CA GLY A 18 -19.87 -11.47 -7.25
C GLY A 18 -20.00 -11.07 -8.72
N LYS A 19 -20.85 -10.09 -9.05
CA LYS A 19 -21.04 -9.51 -10.39
C LYS A 19 -20.53 -8.07 -10.44
N VAL A 20 -20.13 -7.60 -11.62
CA VAL A 20 -19.75 -6.19 -11.82
C VAL A 20 -20.89 -5.28 -11.38
N ALA A 21 -20.55 -4.22 -10.67
CA ALA A 21 -21.53 -3.32 -10.08
C ALA A 21 -22.48 -2.74 -11.17
N PRO A 22 -23.81 -2.80 -10.97
CA PRO A 22 -24.77 -2.35 -11.98
C PRO A 22 -24.87 -0.81 -12.07
N THR A 23 -24.31 -0.10 -11.10
CA THR A 23 -24.23 1.36 -11.05
C THR A 23 -22.95 1.79 -10.34
N LYS A 24 -22.52 3.04 -10.58
CA LYS A 24 -21.46 3.65 -9.79
C LYS A 24 -21.98 3.92 -8.38
N ALA A 25 -21.15 3.58 -7.40
CA ALA A 25 -21.36 3.93 -5.99
C ALA A 25 -19.99 4.19 -5.36
N THR A 26 -19.95 5.09 -4.38
CA THR A 26 -18.75 5.35 -3.59
C THR A 26 -19.03 5.08 -2.12
N LEU A 27 -17.99 4.74 -1.37
CA LEU A 27 -18.04 4.52 0.07
C LEU A 27 -16.88 5.27 0.69
N THR A 28 -17.14 6.07 1.72
CA THR A 28 -16.11 6.67 2.57
C THR A 28 -16.29 6.12 3.97
N ILE A 29 -15.23 5.55 4.52
CA ILE A 29 -15.15 5.15 5.93
C ILE A 29 -14.13 6.08 6.57
N TYR A 30 -14.52 6.76 7.64
CA TYR A 30 -13.62 7.63 8.38
C TYR A 30 -13.93 7.59 9.86
N ARG A 31 -12.91 7.87 10.66
CA ARG A 31 -12.99 7.90 12.12
C ARG A 31 -12.96 9.35 12.58
N ASN A 32 -13.76 9.65 13.59
CA ASN A 32 -13.80 10.93 14.30
C ASN A 32 -13.78 10.61 15.80
N GLY A 33 -12.58 10.68 16.39
CA GLY A 33 -12.34 10.25 17.77
C GLY A 33 -12.60 8.75 17.92
N GLU A 34 -13.47 8.34 18.85
CA GLU A 34 -13.85 6.93 19.02
C GLU A 34 -14.93 6.45 18.05
N SER A 35 -15.58 7.38 17.32
CA SER A 35 -16.69 7.05 16.44
C SER A 35 -16.23 6.80 15.00
N ILE A 36 -16.79 5.77 14.36
CA ILE A 36 -16.58 5.49 12.94
C ILE A 36 -17.83 5.93 12.20
N THR A 37 -17.65 6.66 11.11
CA THR A 37 -18.74 7.11 10.24
C THR A 37 -18.55 6.52 8.85
N VAL A 38 -19.66 6.04 8.32
CA VAL A 38 -19.77 5.58 6.94
C VAL A 38 -20.59 6.60 6.17
N HIS A 39 -20.10 6.96 4.99
CA HIS A 39 -20.82 7.74 4.00
C HIS A 39 -20.74 7.04 2.64
N ALA A 40 -21.85 6.43 2.21
CA ALA A 40 -21.97 5.89 0.87
C ALA A 40 -22.77 6.85 -0.01
N THR A 41 -22.37 7.00 -1.28
CA THR A 41 -23.10 7.80 -2.27
C THR A 41 -23.43 6.90 -3.46
N VAL A 42 -24.72 6.80 -3.79
CA VAL A 42 -25.23 6.11 -4.98
C VAL A 42 -26.02 7.11 -5.82
N ALA A 43 -27.36 7.12 -5.74
CA ALA A 43 -28.17 8.28 -6.11
C ALA A 43 -28.40 9.18 -4.89
N ASN A 44 -28.53 8.56 -3.73
CA ASN A 44 -28.64 9.17 -2.42
C ASN A 44 -27.33 9.10 -1.63
N ASP A 45 -27.19 10.01 -0.67
CA ASP A 45 -26.17 9.93 0.36
C ASP A 45 -26.72 9.11 1.54
N LEU A 46 -26.06 8.00 1.85
CA LEU A 46 -26.32 7.15 2.99
C LEU A 46 -25.25 7.39 4.06
N ARG A 47 -25.64 7.96 5.20
CA ARG A 47 -24.71 8.33 6.28
C ARG A 47 -25.10 7.73 7.62
N GLY A 48 -24.13 7.22 8.35
CA GLY A 48 -24.39 6.66 9.66
C GLY A 48 -23.13 6.40 10.47
N LYS A 49 -23.30 6.37 11.79
CA LYS A 49 -22.27 5.88 12.70
C LYS A 49 -22.30 4.35 12.72
N VAL A 50 -21.13 3.75 12.73
CA VAL A 50 -20.95 2.30 12.75
C VAL A 50 -19.96 1.91 13.84
N HIS A 51 -20.05 0.65 14.26
CA HIS A 51 -19.09 0.01 15.14
C HIS A 51 -18.26 -0.96 14.31
N TYR A 52 -16.96 -1.01 14.58
CA TYR A 52 -16.05 -1.98 13.99
C TYR A 52 -15.31 -2.72 15.09
N GLU A 53 -15.51 -4.02 15.17
CA GLU A 53 -14.85 -4.88 16.14
C GLU A 53 -14.65 -6.27 15.54
N ASN A 54 -13.50 -6.90 15.80
CA ASN A 54 -13.23 -8.28 15.35
C ASN A 54 -13.43 -8.54 13.84
N ARG A 55 -13.14 -7.54 13.00
CA ARG A 55 -13.39 -7.52 11.55
C ARG A 55 -14.87 -7.55 11.18
N HIS A 56 -15.73 -7.10 12.07
CA HIS A 56 -17.15 -6.97 11.82
C HIS A 56 -17.54 -5.49 11.89
N ILE A 57 -18.20 -4.98 10.84
CA ILE A 57 -18.69 -3.59 10.78
C ILE A 57 -20.22 -3.58 10.73
N ALA A 58 -20.85 -2.85 11.65
CA ALA A 58 -22.31 -2.79 11.73
C ALA A 58 -22.81 -1.41 12.19
N GLY A 59 -23.98 -1.00 11.73
CA GLY A 59 -24.64 0.23 12.12
C GLY A 59 -25.76 0.64 11.17
N SER A 60 -26.46 1.72 11.49
CA SER A 60 -27.59 2.19 10.67
C SER A 60 -27.20 3.39 9.83
N LEU A 61 -27.49 3.33 8.52
CA LEU A 61 -27.30 4.44 7.60
C LEU A 61 -28.63 5.16 7.34
N ARG A 62 -28.59 6.49 7.24
CA ARG A 62 -29.72 7.36 6.88
C ARG A 62 -29.54 7.88 5.46
N SER A 63 -30.57 7.75 4.63
CA SER A 63 -30.57 8.17 3.22
C SER A 63 -31.18 9.58 3.03
N THR A 64 -30.74 10.31 2.01
CA THR A 64 -31.28 11.62 1.61
C THR A 64 -32.59 11.59 0.80
N ALA A 65 -33.14 10.42 0.49
CA ALA A 65 -34.49 10.23 -0.09
C ALA A 65 -34.83 11.05 -1.37
N ASN A 66 -33.90 11.12 -2.31
CA ASN A 66 -34.10 11.60 -3.68
C ASN A 66 -34.57 10.46 -4.60
N GLU A 67 -35.13 10.82 -5.76
CA GLU A 67 -35.47 9.87 -6.83
C GLU A 67 -34.23 9.12 -7.32
N ALA A 68 -34.35 7.80 -7.40
CA ALA A 68 -33.29 6.90 -7.83
C ALA A 68 -33.83 5.91 -8.86
N SER A 69 -32.98 5.43 -9.77
CA SER A 69 -33.35 4.32 -10.67
C SER A 69 -33.45 3.01 -9.89
N ALA A 70 -34.17 2.02 -10.44
CA ALA A 70 -34.35 0.71 -9.79
C ALA A 70 -33.01 0.01 -9.43
N THR A 71 -31.97 0.16 -10.26
CA THR A 71 -30.64 -0.40 -9.97
C THR A 71 -29.93 0.34 -8.84
N GLN A 72 -30.09 1.67 -8.77
CA GLN A 72 -29.55 2.48 -7.68
C GLN A 72 -30.26 2.18 -6.35
N GLU A 73 -31.60 2.15 -6.35
CA GLU A 73 -32.39 1.79 -5.16
C GLU A 73 -32.02 0.41 -4.63
N SER A 74 -31.83 -0.58 -5.53
CA SER A 74 -31.40 -1.92 -5.14
C SER A 74 -30.04 -1.91 -4.41
N VAL A 75 -29.07 -1.13 -4.89
CA VAL A 75 -27.75 -1.02 -4.25
C VAL A 75 -27.85 -0.26 -2.93
N GLU A 76 -28.62 0.81 -2.85
CA GLU A 76 -28.84 1.60 -1.62
C GLU A 76 -29.52 0.76 -0.52
N GLN A 77 -30.56 0.01 -0.87
CA GLN A 77 -31.25 -0.89 0.06
C GLN A 77 -30.32 -1.99 0.55
N SER A 78 -29.53 -2.58 -0.36
CA SER A 78 -28.60 -3.66 -0.01
C SER A 78 -27.46 -3.16 0.89
N LEU A 79 -26.93 -1.96 0.64
CA LEU A 79 -25.95 -1.32 1.52
C LEU A 79 -26.56 -0.98 2.89
N GLY A 80 -27.72 -0.31 2.91
CA GLY A 80 -28.39 0.09 4.14
C GLY A 80 -28.75 -1.11 5.02
N LYS A 81 -29.34 -2.16 4.43
CA LYS A 81 -29.64 -3.41 5.13
C LYS A 81 -28.37 -4.15 5.53
N GLY A 82 -27.37 -4.21 4.65
CA GLY A 82 -26.11 -4.89 4.93
C GLY A 82 -25.36 -4.30 6.12
N PHE A 83 -25.29 -2.97 6.25
CA PHE A 83 -24.72 -2.33 7.43
C PHE A 83 -25.57 -2.57 8.68
N ALA A 84 -26.90 -2.59 8.57
CA ALA A 84 -27.78 -2.88 9.70
C ALA A 84 -27.64 -4.32 10.21
N ASP A 85 -27.53 -5.29 9.28
CA ASP A 85 -27.29 -6.71 9.58
C ASP A 85 -25.84 -6.97 10.04
N GLY A 86 -24.91 -6.11 9.61
CA GLY A 86 -23.48 -6.24 9.83
C GLY A 86 -22.76 -6.96 8.68
N PHE A 87 -21.48 -6.61 8.51
CA PHE A 87 -20.58 -7.19 7.51
C PHE A 87 -19.30 -7.70 8.15
N ASP A 88 -18.87 -8.88 7.72
CA ASP A 88 -17.48 -9.28 7.85
C ASP A 88 -16.63 -8.48 6.85
N VAL A 89 -15.52 -7.95 7.34
CA VAL A 89 -14.61 -7.09 6.62
C VAL A 89 -13.32 -7.84 6.32
N VAL A 90 -12.95 -7.84 5.05
CA VAL A 90 -11.66 -8.33 4.58
C VAL A 90 -11.03 -7.23 3.74
N ILE A 91 -9.80 -6.87 4.10
CA ILE A 91 -8.96 -6.03 3.25
C ILE A 91 -7.88 -6.93 2.67
N GLU A 92 -7.80 -6.94 1.35
CA GLU A 92 -6.71 -7.57 0.61
C GLU A 92 -6.26 -6.58 -0.47
N ALA A 93 -4.95 -6.27 -0.49
CA ALA A 93 -4.38 -5.21 -1.31
C ALA A 93 -5.12 -3.85 -1.13
N ASP A 94 -5.68 -3.33 -2.23
CA ASP A 94 -6.49 -2.12 -2.28
C ASP A 94 -7.99 -2.42 -2.45
N GLN A 95 -8.44 -3.60 -2.03
CA GLN A 95 -9.85 -3.98 -2.04
C GLN A 95 -10.41 -4.11 -0.64
N LEU A 96 -11.58 -3.52 -0.43
CA LEU A 96 -12.42 -3.72 0.73
C LEU A 96 -13.56 -4.66 0.34
N LEU A 97 -13.54 -5.87 0.89
CA LEU A 97 -14.63 -6.82 0.79
C LEU A 97 -15.51 -6.69 2.05
N LEU A 98 -16.78 -6.38 1.82
CA LEU A 98 -17.83 -6.43 2.83
C LEU A 98 -18.72 -7.62 2.50
N LYS A 99 -18.87 -8.56 3.43
CA LYS A 99 -19.67 -9.77 3.18
C LYS A 99 -20.48 -10.17 4.39
N ASN A 100 -21.73 -10.55 4.17
CA ASN A 100 -22.56 -11.25 5.13
C ASN A 100 -23.32 -12.38 4.41
N PRO A 101 -24.20 -13.15 5.09
CA PRO A 101 -24.93 -14.24 4.45
C PRO A 101 -25.86 -13.82 3.30
N ASN A 102 -26.29 -12.56 3.29
CA ASN A 102 -27.33 -12.06 2.39
C ASN A 102 -26.74 -11.28 1.20
N THR A 103 -25.61 -10.61 1.38
CA THR A 103 -25.02 -9.76 0.34
C THR A 103 -23.51 -9.62 0.49
N SER A 104 -22.83 -9.32 -0.62
CA SER A 104 -21.40 -9.04 -0.67
C SER A 104 -21.07 -7.89 -1.59
N PHE A 105 -20.13 -7.04 -1.17
CA PHE A 105 -19.64 -5.91 -1.93
C PHE A 105 -18.12 -5.94 -2.01
N VAL A 106 -17.59 -5.68 -3.21
CA VAL A 106 -16.16 -5.42 -3.41
C VAL A 106 -16.00 -3.96 -3.79
N PHE A 107 -15.21 -3.26 -3.00
CA PHE A 107 -14.90 -1.84 -3.16
C PHE A 107 -13.42 -1.69 -3.47
N ALA A 108 -13.07 -1.01 -4.56
CA ALA A 108 -11.70 -0.63 -4.88
C ALA A 108 -11.36 0.68 -4.16
N ARG A 109 -10.28 0.68 -3.38
CA ARG A 109 -9.80 1.87 -2.66
C ARG A 109 -9.26 2.89 -3.65
N ALA A 110 -9.82 4.10 -3.61
CA ALA A 110 -9.37 5.23 -4.41
C ALA A 110 -8.29 6.04 -3.67
N SER A 111 -8.46 6.24 -2.37
CA SER A 111 -7.50 6.94 -1.53
C SER A 111 -7.67 6.58 -0.06
N LYS A 112 -6.60 6.68 0.71
CA LYS A 112 -6.60 6.62 2.18
C LYS A 112 -5.79 7.78 2.73
N LEU A 113 -6.11 8.22 3.94
CA LEU A 113 -5.43 9.35 4.55
C LEU A 113 -3.92 9.08 4.74
N SER A 114 -3.56 7.81 4.94
CA SER A 114 -2.18 7.38 5.04
C SER A 114 -1.37 7.54 3.75
N ASP A 115 -2.03 7.74 2.62
CA ASP A 115 -1.33 8.06 1.37
C ASP A 115 -0.68 9.45 1.42
N LEU A 116 -1.17 10.34 2.29
CA LEU A 116 -0.65 11.69 2.44
C LEU A 116 0.47 11.77 3.49
N HIS A 117 0.67 10.75 4.32
CA HIS A 117 1.60 10.84 5.45
C HIS A 117 3.02 11.22 5.02
N GLY A 118 3.71 11.94 5.89
CA GLY A 118 5.07 12.42 5.64
C GLY A 118 5.09 13.86 5.16
N GLU A 119 6.27 14.31 4.75
CA GLU A 119 6.50 15.65 4.20
C GLU A 119 6.47 15.61 2.67
N HIS A 120 5.93 16.66 2.07
CA HIS A 120 5.82 16.80 0.62
C HIS A 120 6.28 18.18 0.20
N ALA A 121 7.04 18.25 -0.89
CA ALA A 121 7.28 19.49 -1.60
C ALA A 121 6.02 19.85 -2.40
N ILE A 122 5.63 21.12 -2.37
CA ILE A 122 4.63 21.64 -3.30
C ILE A 122 5.38 21.98 -4.59
N ILE A 123 5.15 21.22 -5.66
CA ILE A 123 5.92 21.36 -6.91
C ILE A 123 5.14 22.11 -8.00
N ALA A 124 3.82 22.20 -7.88
CA ALA A 124 3.01 23.06 -8.74
C ALA A 124 1.70 23.48 -8.09
N ILE A 125 1.23 24.67 -8.44
CA ILE A 125 -0.08 25.21 -8.08
C ILE A 125 -0.74 25.68 -9.37
N ASN A 126 -1.91 25.14 -9.70
CA ASN A 126 -2.58 25.38 -10.98
C ASN A 126 -1.65 25.15 -12.18
N ASN A 127 -0.84 24.08 -12.10
CA ASN A 127 0.15 23.68 -13.10
C ASN A 127 1.31 24.68 -13.30
N GLN A 128 1.52 25.61 -12.38
CA GLN A 128 2.68 26.50 -12.38
C GLN A 128 3.61 26.15 -11.22
N PRO A 129 4.93 26.06 -11.42
CA PRO A 129 5.88 25.82 -10.34
C PRO A 129 5.87 27.00 -9.35
N PRO A 130 6.06 26.75 -8.05
CA PRO A 130 6.22 27.85 -7.10
C PRO A 130 7.51 28.62 -7.37
N ASN A 131 7.54 29.90 -6.98
CA ASN A 131 8.71 30.77 -7.10
C ASN A 131 9.75 30.56 -5.98
N GLN A 132 9.40 29.79 -4.95
CA GLN A 132 10.26 29.43 -3.82
C GLN A 132 9.92 28.02 -3.33
N GLU A 133 10.81 27.41 -2.55
CA GLU A 133 10.54 26.13 -1.91
C GLU A 133 9.38 26.25 -0.92
N MET A 134 8.47 25.28 -0.97
CA MET A 134 7.32 25.20 -0.08
C MET A 134 7.08 23.74 0.28
N THR A 135 6.69 23.47 1.52
CA THR A 135 6.40 22.10 1.97
C THR A 135 5.04 21.99 2.63
N ILE A 136 4.47 20.79 2.60
CA ILE A 136 3.31 20.41 3.39
C ILE A 136 3.56 19.05 4.02
N ARG A 137 3.38 18.96 5.33
CA ARG A 137 3.56 17.74 6.11
C ARG A 137 2.24 17.28 6.69
N PHE A 138 1.93 16.01 6.52
CA PHE A 138 0.77 15.35 7.13
C PHE A 138 1.25 14.35 8.17
N ILE A 139 0.77 14.52 9.40
CA ILE A 139 1.15 13.72 10.56
C ILE A 139 -0.11 13.03 11.09
N PRO A 140 -0.14 11.71 11.25
CA PRO A 140 -1.29 11.03 11.84
C PRO A 140 -1.61 11.60 13.22
N ASP A 141 -2.87 11.93 13.48
CA ASP A 141 -3.30 12.46 14.79
C ASP A 141 -3.74 11.37 15.80
N GLY A 142 -3.75 10.11 15.35
CA GLY A 142 -4.18 8.95 16.14
C GLY A 142 -5.71 8.78 16.28
N ASN A 143 -6.49 9.71 15.71
CA ASN A 143 -7.95 9.78 15.80
C ASN A 143 -8.64 9.65 14.43
N GLY A 144 -7.93 9.15 13.41
CA GLY A 144 -8.43 8.98 12.05
C GLY A 144 -8.26 10.19 11.15
N GLY A 145 -7.65 11.26 11.67
CA GLY A 145 -7.28 12.47 10.93
C GLY A 145 -5.76 12.64 10.85
N ASN A 146 -5.35 13.78 10.29
CA ASN A 146 -3.97 14.23 10.24
C ASN A 146 -3.87 15.64 10.83
N PHE A 147 -2.80 15.89 11.58
CA PHE A 147 -2.29 17.23 11.75
C PHE A 147 -1.52 17.64 10.49
N VAL A 148 -1.77 18.85 10.01
CA VAL A 148 -1.18 19.41 8.80
C VAL A 148 -0.31 20.60 9.15
N ILE A 149 0.87 20.67 8.57
CA ILE A 149 1.76 21.83 8.62
C ILE A 149 2.15 22.16 7.19
N ALA A 150 1.69 23.27 6.64
CA ALA A 150 2.15 23.78 5.35
C ALA A 150 3.06 25.00 5.57
N ASN A 151 4.30 24.93 5.10
CA ASN A 151 5.27 26.02 5.16
C ASN A 151 5.35 26.67 3.79
N ILE A 152 4.82 27.88 3.68
CA ILE A 152 4.81 28.69 2.45
C ILE A 152 5.59 29.98 2.73
N ALA A 153 4.91 31.13 2.92
CA ALA A 153 5.50 32.28 3.59
C ALA A 153 5.26 32.19 5.10
N ASN A 154 4.07 31.79 5.48
CA ASN A 154 3.68 31.46 6.84
C ASN A 154 3.58 29.95 7.04
N SER A 155 3.54 29.54 8.32
CA SER A 155 3.23 28.18 8.71
C SER A 155 1.71 28.08 8.89
N LEU A 156 1.02 27.42 7.96
CA LEU A 156 -0.39 27.05 8.09
C LEU A 156 -0.47 25.74 8.88
N ARG A 157 -1.23 25.74 9.98
CA ARG A 157 -1.32 24.58 10.87
C ARG A 157 -2.76 24.26 11.21
N GLY A 158 -3.09 22.97 11.29
CA GLY A 158 -4.43 22.54 11.69
C GLY A 158 -4.65 21.06 11.52
N SER A 159 -5.90 20.65 11.51
CA SER A 159 -6.29 19.24 11.37
C SER A 159 -7.09 19.03 10.10
N CYS A 160 -6.91 17.88 9.47
CA CYS A 160 -7.69 17.44 8.33
C CYS A 160 -8.09 15.97 8.42
N GLN A 161 -9.12 15.60 7.67
CA GLN A 161 -9.65 14.23 7.55
C GLN A 161 -10.24 14.02 6.16
N ILE A 162 -10.51 12.77 5.78
CA ILE A 162 -11.32 12.48 4.59
C ILE A 162 -12.79 12.44 5.02
N ASP A 163 -13.58 13.40 4.53
CA ASP A 163 -15.02 13.47 4.72
C ASP A 163 -15.70 13.48 3.34
N ALA A 164 -16.62 12.54 3.11
CA ALA A 164 -17.32 12.37 1.83
C ALA A 164 -16.37 12.27 0.62
N GLY A 165 -15.26 11.54 0.75
CA GLY A 165 -14.24 11.39 -0.29
C GLY A 165 -13.39 12.64 -0.54
N LEU A 166 -13.53 13.67 0.29
CA LEU A 166 -12.77 14.92 0.19
C LEU A 166 -11.87 15.11 1.41
N LEU A 167 -10.60 15.46 1.19
CA LEU A 167 -9.68 15.92 2.21
C LEU A 167 -10.13 17.31 2.69
N ARG A 168 -10.60 17.39 3.94
CA ARG A 168 -11.16 18.59 4.54
C ARG A 168 -10.51 18.91 5.87
N GLY A 169 -10.38 20.19 6.19
CA GLY A 169 -9.77 20.65 7.42
C GLY A 169 -9.83 22.16 7.59
N GLU A 170 -9.51 22.62 8.79
CA GLU A 170 -9.32 24.05 9.07
C GLU A 170 -7.84 24.29 9.38
N LEU A 171 -7.24 25.27 8.69
CA LEU A 171 -5.86 25.68 8.89
C LEU A 171 -5.82 27.12 9.43
N VAL A 172 -4.90 27.35 10.34
CA VAL A 172 -4.61 28.66 10.95
C VAL A 172 -3.21 29.08 10.53
N THR A 173 -3.07 30.32 10.06
CA THR A 173 -1.79 30.89 9.63
C THR A 173 -1.05 31.54 10.78
N THR A 174 0.28 31.43 10.82
CA THR A 174 1.12 32.31 11.63
C THR A 174 1.11 33.70 11.00
N GLN A 175 0.63 34.73 11.69
CA GLN A 175 0.37 36.05 11.08
C GLN A 175 1.65 36.86 10.81
N VAL A 176 2.27 36.66 9.65
CA VAL A 176 3.29 37.58 9.09
C VAL A 176 2.83 38.11 7.73
N HIS A 177 3.23 39.33 7.39
CA HIS A 177 3.02 39.90 6.06
C HIS A 177 3.77 39.06 5.01
N ALA A 178 3.03 38.24 4.27
CA ALA A 178 3.51 37.56 3.07
C ALA A 178 3.36 38.48 1.85
N ASP A 179 4.18 38.26 0.81
CA ASP A 179 3.94 38.89 -0.49
C ASP A 179 2.64 38.38 -1.13
N ASP A 180 2.12 39.11 -2.13
CA ASP A 180 0.83 38.81 -2.77
C ASP A 180 0.79 37.41 -3.41
N SER A 181 1.91 36.91 -3.91
CA SER A 181 2.00 35.59 -4.54
C SER A 181 1.92 34.47 -3.50
N MET A 182 2.59 34.62 -2.37
CA MET A 182 2.56 33.66 -1.26
C MET A 182 1.23 33.68 -0.52
N ALA A 183 0.66 34.86 -0.31
CA ALA A 183 -0.67 35.02 0.26
C ALA A 183 -1.75 34.35 -0.62
N TYR A 184 -1.58 34.39 -1.95
CA TYR A 184 -2.46 33.66 -2.87
C TYR A 184 -2.35 32.15 -2.66
N VAL A 185 -1.15 31.59 -2.54
CA VAL A 185 -0.94 30.15 -2.29
C VAL A 185 -1.56 29.73 -0.96
N GLU A 186 -1.32 30.48 0.12
CA GLU A 186 -1.89 30.19 1.44
C GLU A 186 -3.42 30.18 1.40
N LYS A 187 -4.01 31.13 0.68
CA LYS A 187 -5.46 31.21 0.46
C LYS A 187 -5.97 30.00 -0.33
N VAL A 188 -5.27 29.58 -1.39
CA VAL A 188 -5.64 28.40 -2.18
C VAL A 188 -5.68 27.14 -1.29
N ILE A 189 -4.64 26.91 -0.48
CA ILE A 189 -4.58 25.73 0.39
C ILE A 189 -5.67 25.82 1.48
N SER A 190 -5.82 26.96 2.14
CA SER A 190 -6.80 27.15 3.21
C SER A 190 -8.25 26.99 2.71
N ASP A 191 -8.59 27.63 1.58
CA ASP A 191 -9.92 27.50 0.97
C ASP A 191 -10.18 26.07 0.49
N GLY A 192 -9.16 25.42 -0.06
CA GLY A 192 -9.24 24.04 -0.53
C GLY A 192 -9.44 23.06 0.62
N MET A 193 -8.73 23.22 1.74
CA MET A 193 -8.96 22.40 2.95
C MET A 193 -10.37 22.65 3.51
N ARG A 194 -10.85 23.88 3.55
CA ARG A 194 -12.21 24.17 4.06
C ARG A 194 -13.31 23.57 3.18
N LYS A 195 -13.17 23.66 1.86
CA LYS A 195 -14.20 23.20 0.89
C LYS A 195 -14.05 21.72 0.53
N GLY A 196 -12.85 21.19 0.65
CA GLY A 196 -12.47 19.83 0.30
C GLY A 196 -11.60 19.75 -0.96
N PHE A 197 -10.51 18.98 -0.85
CA PHE A 197 -9.72 18.50 -1.98
C PHE A 197 -10.07 17.06 -2.31
N ARG A 198 -10.22 16.75 -3.60
CA ARG A 198 -10.09 15.38 -4.09
C ARG A 198 -8.61 15.02 -4.13
N ILE A 199 -8.28 13.83 -3.66
CA ILE A 199 -6.93 13.29 -3.68
C ILE A 199 -6.79 12.43 -4.94
N HIS A 200 -5.84 12.78 -5.81
CA HIS A 200 -5.49 12.00 -6.99
C HIS A 200 -4.01 11.59 -6.88
N LYS A 201 -3.70 10.32 -7.13
CA LYS A 201 -2.32 9.87 -7.29
C LYS A 201 -1.93 9.94 -8.77
N ASN A 202 -0.74 10.44 -9.07
CA ASN A 202 -0.19 10.49 -10.42
C ASN A 202 1.32 10.21 -10.41
N GLU A 203 1.96 10.30 -11.57
CA GLU A 203 3.39 10.03 -11.72
C GLU A 203 4.28 11.01 -10.94
N SER A 204 3.80 12.22 -10.69
CA SER A 204 4.55 13.24 -9.93
C SER A 204 4.23 13.24 -8.43
N GLY A 205 3.47 12.25 -7.94
CA GLY A 205 3.08 12.12 -6.54
C GLY A 205 1.57 12.27 -6.34
N ILE A 206 1.16 13.31 -5.60
CA ILE A 206 -0.23 13.51 -5.16
C ILE A 206 -0.73 14.85 -5.66
N MET A 207 -1.83 14.83 -6.41
CA MET A 207 -2.55 16.03 -6.79
C MET A 207 -3.76 16.22 -5.88
N LEU A 208 -3.78 17.33 -5.15
CA LEU A 208 -4.95 17.82 -4.44
C LEU A 208 -5.76 18.73 -5.38
N GLN A 209 -6.99 18.34 -5.69
CA GLN A 209 -7.85 19.08 -6.61
C GLN A 209 -9.13 19.57 -5.94
N SER A 210 -9.35 20.88 -5.93
CA SER A 210 -10.61 21.51 -5.52
C SER A 210 -11.36 22.04 -6.75
N SER A 211 -12.55 22.61 -6.54
CA SER A 211 -13.29 23.29 -7.61
C SER A 211 -12.62 24.56 -8.16
N LYS A 212 -11.61 25.09 -7.45
CA LYS A 212 -10.96 26.36 -7.79
C LYS A 212 -9.47 26.26 -8.06
N ALA A 213 -8.82 25.17 -7.64
CA ALA A 213 -7.38 25.05 -7.72
C ALA A 213 -6.88 23.61 -7.68
N THR A 214 -5.69 23.40 -8.23
CA THR A 214 -4.91 22.17 -8.09
C THR A 214 -3.60 22.47 -7.35
N VAL A 215 -3.17 21.55 -6.49
CA VAL A 215 -1.88 21.60 -5.80
C VAL A 215 -1.20 20.24 -6.01
N GLN A 216 -0.07 20.24 -6.69
CA GLN A 216 0.74 19.05 -6.93
C GLN A 216 1.80 18.93 -5.83
N LEU A 217 1.80 17.78 -5.19
CA LEU A 217 2.69 17.39 -4.10
C LEU A 217 3.61 16.27 -4.57
N CYS A 218 4.88 16.37 -4.20
CA CYS A 218 5.86 15.30 -4.34
C CYS A 218 6.37 14.95 -2.95
N GLN A 219 6.29 13.68 -2.55
CA GLN A 219 6.74 13.25 -1.23
C GLN A 219 8.25 13.49 -1.11
N ILE A 220 8.65 14.16 -0.04
CA ILE A 220 10.05 14.26 0.36
C ILE A 220 10.37 12.97 1.11
N VAL A 221 11.20 12.16 0.50
CA VAL A 221 11.67 10.88 1.03
C VAL A 221 12.68 11.16 2.14
N SER A 222 12.42 10.62 3.32
CA SER A 222 13.38 10.59 4.43
C SER A 222 14.12 9.23 4.48
N GLN A 223 15.17 9.15 5.30
CA GLN A 223 15.88 7.89 5.52
C GLN A 223 14.98 6.82 6.13
N THR A 224 14.06 7.21 7.02
CA THR A 224 13.09 6.32 7.63
C THR A 224 12.08 5.81 6.61
N ASP A 225 11.72 6.62 5.61
CA ASP A 225 10.85 6.17 4.51
C ASP A 225 11.54 5.15 3.59
N LEU A 226 12.87 5.23 3.47
CA LEU A 226 13.69 4.26 2.73
C LEU A 226 14.03 3.01 3.53
N GLU A 227 14.09 3.10 4.86
CA GLU A 227 14.56 2.02 5.72
C GLU A 227 13.83 0.71 5.42
N GLY A 228 14.59 -0.38 5.20
CA GLY A 228 14.05 -1.70 4.98
C GLY A 228 14.64 -2.40 3.78
N GLU A 229 14.02 -3.52 3.41
CA GLU A 229 14.44 -4.34 2.29
C GLU A 229 13.42 -4.25 1.14
N TYR A 230 13.94 -4.27 -0.08
CA TYR A 230 13.16 -4.20 -1.31
C TYR A 230 13.66 -5.24 -2.30
N VAL A 231 12.73 -5.80 -3.08
CA VAL A 231 13.03 -6.60 -4.26
C VAL A 231 12.88 -5.77 -5.53
N LEU A 232 13.75 -6.00 -6.50
CA LEU A 232 13.69 -5.35 -7.80
C LEU A 232 12.63 -6.01 -8.66
N LYS A 233 11.62 -5.22 -9.02
CA LYS A 233 10.49 -5.62 -9.86
C LYS A 233 10.79 -5.36 -11.34
N ALA A 234 11.31 -4.18 -11.65
CA ALA A 234 11.62 -3.80 -13.03
C ALA A 234 12.89 -2.93 -13.11
N PHE A 235 13.57 -3.03 -14.24
CA PHE A 235 14.73 -2.23 -14.60
C PHE A 235 14.54 -1.71 -16.04
N ASN A 236 14.58 -0.38 -16.21
CA ASN A 236 14.38 0.30 -17.50
C ASN A 236 13.11 -0.17 -18.24
N GLY A 237 12.01 -0.35 -17.51
CA GLY A 237 10.72 -0.80 -18.05
C GLY A 237 10.58 -2.31 -18.27
N TYR A 238 11.64 -3.10 -18.09
CA TYR A 238 11.61 -4.55 -18.24
C TYR A 238 11.50 -5.25 -16.89
N ALA A 239 10.65 -6.27 -16.80
CA ALA A 239 10.55 -7.11 -15.61
C ALA A 239 11.88 -7.84 -15.36
N VAL A 240 12.35 -7.82 -14.11
CA VAL A 240 13.61 -8.48 -13.75
C VAL A 240 13.36 -9.96 -13.44
N PRO A 241 14.21 -10.90 -13.91
CA PRO A 241 14.04 -12.31 -13.66
C PRO A 241 13.96 -12.63 -12.16
N THR A 242 12.91 -13.36 -11.77
CA THR A 242 12.55 -13.57 -10.37
C THR A 242 13.36 -14.65 -9.67
N ARG A 243 14.25 -15.38 -10.37
CA ARG A 243 14.88 -16.60 -9.84
C ARG A 243 15.77 -16.33 -8.62
N ASN A 244 16.46 -15.20 -8.61
CA ASN A 244 17.37 -14.79 -7.53
C ASN A 244 16.88 -13.57 -6.75
N GLN A 245 15.70 -13.03 -7.08
CA GLN A 245 15.09 -11.80 -6.54
C GLN A 245 16.14 -10.73 -6.15
N PRO A 246 16.76 -10.05 -7.13
CA PRO A 246 17.70 -8.98 -6.84
C PRO A 246 17.08 -8.02 -5.84
N SER A 247 17.83 -7.67 -4.80
CA SER A 247 17.27 -6.95 -3.66
C SER A 247 18.22 -5.89 -3.15
N ILE A 248 17.66 -4.88 -2.50
CA ILE A 248 18.38 -3.77 -1.89
C ILE A 248 17.86 -3.55 -0.49
N VAL A 249 18.78 -3.36 0.44
CA VAL A 249 18.50 -3.00 1.82
C VAL A 249 19.04 -1.61 2.07
N PHE A 250 18.17 -0.73 2.58
CA PHE A 250 18.54 0.58 3.09
C PHE A 250 18.50 0.57 4.61
N LYS A 251 19.56 1.08 5.24
CA LYS A 251 19.60 1.30 6.69
C LYS A 251 19.97 2.75 6.97
N PRO A 252 19.16 3.49 7.74
CA PRO A 252 19.57 4.79 8.24
C PRO A 252 20.87 4.65 9.04
N SER A 253 21.81 5.57 8.81
CA SER A 253 23.06 5.65 9.55
C SER A 253 23.12 6.97 10.33
N ASN A 254 23.80 7.98 9.80
CA ASN A 254 23.85 9.34 10.36
C ASN A 254 22.84 10.28 9.66
N ALA A 255 22.76 11.55 10.07
CA ALA A 255 21.67 12.49 9.76
C ALA A 255 21.14 12.56 8.31
N SER A 256 21.98 12.31 7.30
CA SER A 256 21.57 12.20 5.89
C SER A 256 22.18 11.00 5.14
N GLU A 257 22.98 10.17 5.82
CA GLU A 257 23.61 8.97 5.27
C GLU A 257 22.74 7.71 5.39
N VAL A 258 22.63 6.98 4.27
CA VAL A 258 21.93 5.71 4.17
C VAL A 258 22.93 4.62 3.78
N GLU A 259 23.08 3.60 4.62
CA GLU A 259 23.82 2.40 4.28
C GLU A 259 23.02 1.57 3.26
N ILE A 260 23.70 1.12 2.22
CA ILE A 260 23.13 0.36 1.11
C ILE A 260 23.77 -1.03 1.07
N SER A 261 22.95 -2.07 0.98
CA SER A 261 23.39 -3.44 0.67
C SER A 261 22.51 -4.03 -0.43
N ILE A 262 23.09 -4.18 -1.62
CA ILE A 262 22.43 -4.75 -2.80
C ILE A 262 22.90 -6.19 -2.98
N VAL A 263 21.98 -7.07 -3.33
CA VAL A 263 22.25 -8.46 -3.69
C VAL A 263 21.70 -8.69 -5.09
N VAL A 264 22.60 -8.94 -6.04
CA VAL A 264 22.29 -9.41 -7.39
C VAL A 264 22.98 -10.77 -7.56
N ALA A 265 23.99 -10.91 -8.43
CA ALA A 265 24.92 -12.04 -8.37
C ALA A 265 25.98 -11.77 -7.28
N ASN A 266 26.46 -10.54 -7.23
CA ASN A 266 27.35 -10.02 -6.22
C ASN A 266 26.61 -9.31 -5.10
N ARG A 267 27.30 -9.20 -3.97
CA ARG A 267 26.88 -8.31 -2.89
C ARG A 267 27.60 -6.99 -3.02
N ILE A 268 26.84 -5.93 -3.29
CA ILE A 268 27.33 -4.56 -3.41
C ILE A 268 26.99 -3.82 -2.11
N ARG A 269 27.94 -3.09 -1.54
CA ARG A 269 27.74 -2.32 -0.30
C ARG A 269 28.40 -0.96 -0.35
N GLY A 270 27.79 0.01 0.32
CA GLY A 270 28.38 1.33 0.52
C GLY A 270 27.40 2.25 1.23
N THR A 271 27.67 3.55 1.15
CA THR A 271 26.85 4.59 1.79
C THR A 271 26.45 5.61 0.74
N ALA A 272 25.22 6.09 0.78
CA ALA A 272 24.76 7.24 0.00
C ALA A 272 24.24 8.35 0.91
N VAL A 273 24.34 9.59 0.47
CA VAL A 273 23.72 10.75 1.09
C VAL A 273 22.38 10.98 0.41
N LEU A 274 21.32 11.12 1.21
CA LEU A 274 20.00 11.53 0.75
C LEU A 274 19.86 13.04 0.86
N ASN A 275 19.74 13.73 -0.27
CA ASN A 275 19.50 15.17 -0.32
C ASN A 275 18.39 15.50 -1.31
N GLN A 276 17.31 16.13 -0.85
CA GLN A 276 16.16 16.51 -1.69
C GLN A 276 15.70 15.36 -2.62
N ASN A 277 15.46 14.19 -2.03
CA ASN A 277 15.10 12.93 -2.71
C ASN A 277 16.19 12.29 -3.57
N VAL A 278 17.35 12.90 -3.76
CA VAL A 278 18.44 12.29 -4.55
C VAL A 278 19.38 11.52 -3.63
N LEU A 279 19.57 10.23 -3.92
CA LEU A 279 20.56 9.38 -3.29
C LEU A 279 21.85 9.41 -4.11
N THR A 280 22.92 9.94 -3.52
CA THR A 280 24.23 10.00 -4.17
C THR A 280 25.32 9.39 -3.29
N SER A 281 26.21 8.61 -3.87
CA SER A 281 27.39 8.06 -3.20
C SER A 281 28.64 8.75 -3.72
N GLU A 282 29.48 9.26 -2.81
CA GLU A 282 30.74 9.92 -3.18
C GLU A 282 31.77 8.91 -3.72
N GLU A 283 31.78 7.70 -3.16
CA GLU A 283 32.65 6.61 -3.59
C GLU A 283 31.85 5.53 -4.32
N PRO A 284 32.43 4.84 -5.32
CA PRO A 284 31.77 3.69 -5.92
C PRO A 284 31.42 2.63 -4.87
N LEU A 285 30.25 2.01 -5.00
CA LEU A 285 29.86 0.96 -4.07
C LEU A 285 30.77 -0.27 -4.26
N MET A 286 31.14 -0.90 -3.15
CA MET A 286 32.07 -2.02 -3.13
C MET A 286 31.35 -3.32 -3.44
N SER A 287 31.77 -4.02 -4.49
CA SER A 287 31.20 -5.29 -4.93
C SER A 287 32.10 -6.49 -4.60
N THR A 288 31.50 -7.64 -4.32
CA THR A 288 32.20 -8.93 -4.35
C THR A 288 32.62 -9.31 -5.78
N ARG A 289 33.50 -10.30 -5.95
CA ARG A 289 33.98 -10.75 -7.27
C ARG A 289 33.49 -12.16 -7.61
N MET A 290 32.20 -12.30 -7.88
CA MET A 290 31.59 -13.49 -8.46
C MET A 290 31.20 -13.22 -9.92
N MET A 291 31.29 -14.23 -10.79
CA MET A 291 30.76 -14.14 -12.15
C MET A 291 29.24 -14.29 -12.11
N GLY A 292 28.52 -13.22 -12.44
CA GLY A 292 27.10 -13.25 -12.74
C GLY A 292 26.82 -13.47 -14.23
N THR A 293 25.54 -13.54 -14.58
CA THR A 293 25.07 -13.44 -15.97
C THR A 293 25.34 -12.06 -16.56
N GLU A 294 25.15 -11.90 -17.87
CA GLU A 294 25.29 -10.60 -18.53
C GLU A 294 24.27 -9.59 -17.97
N GLU A 295 23.02 -10.02 -17.79
CA GLU A 295 21.94 -9.21 -17.25
C GLU A 295 22.22 -8.78 -15.81
N GLU A 296 22.71 -9.69 -14.96
CA GLU A 296 23.10 -9.38 -13.58
C GLU A 296 24.29 -8.40 -13.56
N SER A 297 25.27 -8.56 -14.44
CA SER A 297 26.43 -7.66 -14.54
C SER A 297 26.05 -6.25 -15.00
N GLN A 298 25.11 -6.15 -15.96
CA GLN A 298 24.54 -4.87 -16.39
C GLN A 298 23.78 -4.20 -15.25
N LEU A 299 22.98 -4.96 -14.50
CA LEU A 299 22.24 -4.44 -13.36
C LEU A 299 23.15 -3.95 -12.23
N GLU A 300 24.21 -4.69 -11.90
CA GLU A 300 25.21 -4.31 -10.90
C GLU A 300 25.96 -3.02 -11.30
N SER A 301 26.28 -2.88 -12.59
CA SER A 301 26.90 -1.68 -13.13
C SER A 301 25.95 -0.48 -13.07
N ALA A 302 24.68 -0.68 -13.41
CA ALA A 302 23.65 0.36 -13.33
C ALA A 302 23.44 0.86 -11.90
N PHE A 303 23.45 -0.02 -10.88
CA PHE A 303 23.39 0.43 -9.49
C PHE A 303 24.58 1.29 -9.10
N ASN A 304 25.80 0.87 -9.42
CA ASN A 304 27.00 1.65 -9.11
C ASN A 304 26.99 3.03 -9.77
N VAL A 305 26.73 3.07 -11.08
CA VAL A 305 26.66 4.32 -11.85
C VAL A 305 25.51 5.19 -11.35
N GLY A 306 24.34 4.60 -11.13
CA GLY A 306 23.17 5.29 -10.61
C GLY A 306 23.47 6.02 -9.31
N PHE A 307 23.94 5.31 -8.28
CA PHE A 307 24.28 5.94 -7.01
C PHE A 307 25.42 6.96 -7.13
N GLN A 308 26.39 6.76 -8.03
CA GLN A 308 27.48 7.73 -8.23
C GLN A 308 26.98 9.05 -8.84
N TYR A 309 26.06 9.01 -9.80
CA TYR A 309 25.52 10.21 -10.47
C TYR A 309 24.25 10.77 -9.83
N GLY A 310 23.74 10.08 -8.81
CA GLY A 310 22.50 10.43 -8.12
C GLY A 310 21.31 9.68 -8.70
N LEU A 311 20.51 9.11 -7.80
CA LEU A 311 19.20 8.52 -8.10
C LEU A 311 18.12 9.29 -7.38
N GLU A 312 17.19 9.88 -8.12
CA GLU A 312 15.96 10.44 -7.57
C GLU A 312 15.10 9.29 -7.01
N ALA A 313 14.82 9.36 -5.72
CA ALA A 313 13.97 8.44 -4.98
C ALA A 313 12.53 8.95 -4.95
N ILE A 314 11.62 8.16 -5.49
CA ILE A 314 10.19 8.45 -5.50
C ILE A 314 9.48 7.29 -4.78
N SER A 315 8.98 7.55 -3.58
CA SER A 315 8.25 6.57 -2.79
C SER A 315 6.74 6.63 -3.08
N ARG A 316 6.12 5.46 -3.24
CA ARG A 316 4.68 5.30 -3.48
C ARG A 316 4.15 4.08 -2.74
N GLY A 317 3.81 4.26 -1.45
CA GLY A 317 3.34 3.16 -0.61
C GLY A 317 4.43 2.10 -0.42
N ASN A 318 4.24 0.92 -1.02
CA ASN A 318 5.22 -0.16 -0.97
C ASN A 318 6.19 -0.16 -2.16
N GLU A 319 6.00 0.70 -3.16
CA GLU A 319 6.90 0.79 -4.31
C GLU A 319 7.86 1.98 -4.13
N LEU A 320 9.13 1.77 -4.48
CA LEU A 320 10.17 2.79 -4.52
C LEU A 320 10.73 2.82 -5.93
N THR A 321 10.62 3.94 -6.62
CA THR A 321 11.32 4.18 -7.88
C THR A 321 12.62 4.90 -7.59
N LEU A 322 13.74 4.36 -8.08
CA LEU A 322 15.02 5.07 -8.11
C LEU A 322 15.36 5.33 -9.56
N LYS A 323 15.55 6.58 -9.96
CA LYS A 323 15.82 6.89 -11.36
C LYS A 323 16.75 8.06 -11.58
N ASN A 324 17.36 8.09 -12.74
CA ASN A 324 18.00 9.25 -13.32
C ASN A 324 17.84 9.20 -14.85
N GLN A 325 18.64 9.96 -15.58
CA GLN A 325 18.57 9.99 -17.05
C GLN A 325 18.97 8.68 -17.74
N ASP A 326 19.75 7.82 -17.06
CA ASP A 326 20.38 6.62 -17.62
C ASP A 326 19.71 5.32 -17.17
N CYS A 327 19.07 5.35 -15.99
CA CYS A 327 18.45 4.16 -15.40
C CYS A 327 17.19 4.46 -14.59
N GLU A 328 16.30 3.48 -14.55
CA GLU A 328 15.11 3.45 -13.70
C GLU A 328 14.99 2.06 -13.05
N PHE A 329 14.95 2.03 -11.72
CA PHE A 329 14.71 0.84 -10.91
C PHE A 329 13.34 0.97 -10.24
N ILE A 330 12.49 -0.01 -10.45
CA ILE A 330 11.22 -0.13 -9.72
C ILE A 330 11.41 -1.21 -8.66
N LEU A 331 11.44 -0.79 -7.41
CA LEU A 331 11.67 -1.62 -6.24
C LEU A 331 10.37 -1.77 -5.45
N VAL A 332 10.21 -2.91 -4.79
CA VAL A 332 9.04 -3.17 -3.96
C VAL A 332 9.47 -3.65 -2.59
N ARG A 333 8.97 -2.97 -1.57
CA ARG A 333 9.24 -3.23 -0.17
C ARG A 333 8.81 -4.65 0.21
N THR A 334 9.70 -5.38 0.86
CA THR A 334 9.44 -6.74 1.33
C THR A 334 8.79 -6.71 2.70
N ALA A 335 7.90 -7.67 2.96
CA ALA A 335 7.36 -7.93 4.28
C ALA A 335 8.22 -8.99 4.97
N ALA A 336 9.09 -8.55 5.88
CA ALA A 336 9.93 -9.46 6.66
C ALA A 336 9.11 -10.18 7.74
N PRO A 337 9.09 -11.53 7.78
CA PRO A 337 8.51 -12.26 8.91
C PRO A 337 9.34 -12.06 10.19
N PRO A 338 8.71 -12.01 11.38
CA PRO A 338 9.39 -12.03 12.67
C PRO A 338 9.92 -13.45 12.96
N THR A 339 11.01 -13.81 12.31
CA THR A 339 11.63 -15.14 12.38
C THR A 339 12.59 -15.26 13.54
N GLN A 340 12.75 -16.48 14.04
CA GLN A 340 13.75 -16.84 15.04
C GLN A 340 15.02 -17.41 14.40
N HIS A 341 14.94 -17.84 13.13
CA HIS A 341 16.04 -18.45 12.37
C HIS A 341 16.43 -17.60 11.14
N ALA A 342 17.11 -18.20 10.16
CA ALA A 342 17.72 -17.50 9.01
C ALA A 342 16.73 -16.77 8.09
N GLY A 343 15.43 -16.99 8.27
CA GLY A 343 14.37 -16.35 7.50
C GLY A 343 14.13 -17.02 6.15
N PRO A 344 13.09 -16.58 5.42
CA PRO A 344 12.72 -17.16 4.15
C PRO A 344 13.75 -16.84 3.05
N THR A 345 13.95 -17.79 2.13
CA THR A 345 14.78 -17.58 0.93
C THR A 345 14.02 -16.85 -0.18
N TYR A 346 12.68 -16.86 -0.12
CA TYR A 346 11.80 -16.12 -1.03
C TYR A 346 11.20 -14.90 -0.33
N LYS A 347 11.22 -13.75 -1.00
CA LYS A 347 10.73 -12.47 -0.50
C LYS A 347 9.42 -12.10 -1.18
N GLY A 348 8.49 -11.55 -0.41
CA GLY A 348 7.18 -11.11 -0.88
C GLY A 348 6.79 -9.76 -0.30
N THR A 349 5.76 -9.17 -0.87
CA THR A 349 5.16 -7.89 -0.44
C THR A 349 4.29 -8.04 0.81
N HIS A 350 3.82 -9.26 1.08
CA HIS A 350 3.07 -9.60 2.29
C HIS A 350 3.60 -10.86 2.94
N CYS A 351 3.56 -10.87 4.28
CA CYS A 351 3.89 -12.02 5.08
C CYS A 351 2.85 -12.19 6.20
N ASN A 352 2.24 -13.37 6.27
CA ASN A 352 1.19 -13.67 7.23
C ASN A 352 1.55 -14.88 8.09
N LYS A 353 1.38 -14.76 9.41
CA LYS A 353 1.45 -15.90 10.33
C LYS A 353 0.31 -16.88 10.04
N CYS A 354 0.65 -18.15 9.84
CA CYS A 354 -0.33 -19.21 9.65
C CYS A 354 -0.93 -19.66 10.99
N PHE A 355 -0.09 -19.84 12.02
CA PHE A 355 -0.53 -20.13 13.39
C PHE A 355 -0.58 -18.85 14.21
N LYS A 356 -1.76 -18.24 14.32
CA LYS A 356 -1.89 -16.89 14.89
C LYS A 356 -1.63 -16.80 16.40
N THR A 357 -1.87 -17.88 17.13
CA THR A 357 -1.78 -17.94 18.60
C THR A 357 -0.50 -18.59 19.10
N GLU A 358 0.25 -19.27 18.23
CA GLU A 358 1.38 -20.11 18.64
C GLU A 358 2.72 -19.44 18.37
N GLY A 359 3.50 -19.24 19.43
CA GLY A 359 4.89 -18.75 19.36
C GLY A 359 5.05 -17.52 18.47
N ASN A 360 6.00 -17.59 17.54
CA ASN A 360 6.23 -16.52 16.57
C ASN A 360 5.32 -16.60 15.33
N GLY A 361 4.52 -17.64 15.17
CA GLY A 361 3.72 -17.92 13.98
C GLY A 361 3.98 -19.31 13.37
N LEU A 362 5.13 -19.92 13.69
CA LEU A 362 5.66 -21.23 13.24
C LEU A 362 5.83 -21.40 11.72
N LEU A 363 4.80 -21.05 10.95
CA LEU A 363 4.75 -21.10 9.50
C LEU A 363 4.26 -19.73 9.00
N PHE A 364 4.90 -19.25 7.95
CA PHE A 364 4.62 -17.95 7.36
C PHE A 364 4.22 -18.11 5.90
N ARG A 365 3.09 -17.54 5.51
CA ARG A 365 2.68 -17.43 4.11
C ARG A 365 3.21 -16.12 3.53
N ILE A 366 4.02 -16.24 2.49
CA ILE A 366 4.66 -15.14 1.78
C ILE A 366 3.95 -14.96 0.45
N ILE A 367 3.51 -13.74 0.17
CA ILE A 367 2.82 -13.39 -1.07
C ILE A 367 3.63 -12.29 -1.75
N ASN A 368 3.99 -12.51 -3.01
CA ASN A 368 4.51 -11.46 -3.88
C ASN A 368 3.42 -11.11 -4.89
N GLU A 369 2.80 -9.94 -4.71
CA GLU A 369 1.68 -9.51 -5.56
C GLU A 369 2.10 -9.22 -7.00
N HIS A 370 3.34 -8.79 -7.22
CA HIS A 370 3.84 -8.45 -8.55
C HIS A 370 4.18 -9.68 -9.37
N GLU A 371 4.78 -10.67 -8.72
CA GLU A 371 5.02 -11.97 -9.34
C GLU A 371 3.76 -12.85 -9.35
N LYS A 372 2.70 -12.45 -8.62
CA LYS A 372 1.52 -13.27 -8.34
C LYS A 372 1.86 -14.64 -7.76
N LYS A 373 2.88 -14.72 -6.91
CA LYS A 373 3.37 -15.98 -6.34
C LYS A 373 3.15 -16.06 -4.85
N TRP A 374 2.88 -17.27 -4.40
CA TRP A 374 2.81 -17.61 -2.98
C TRP A 374 3.91 -18.61 -2.65
N ALA A 375 4.48 -18.45 -1.47
CA ALA A 375 5.42 -19.37 -0.87
C ALA A 375 5.10 -19.55 0.61
N PHE A 376 5.64 -20.60 1.22
CA PHE A 376 5.57 -20.83 2.65
C PHE A 376 6.95 -21.04 3.23
N TYR A 377 7.19 -20.42 4.39
CA TYR A 377 8.41 -20.59 5.16
C TYR A 377 8.11 -21.18 6.52
N ASN A 378 8.74 -22.31 6.81
CA ASN A 378 8.64 -23.01 8.09
C ASN A 378 9.79 -22.58 8.99
N ASP A 379 9.49 -21.84 10.06
CA ASP A 379 10.51 -21.31 10.98
C ASP A 379 10.80 -22.24 12.16
N THR A 380 10.26 -23.47 12.14
CA THR A 380 10.51 -24.49 13.16
C THR A 380 11.76 -25.32 12.83
N THR A 381 12.25 -26.08 13.81
CA THR A 381 13.40 -26.99 13.66
C THR A 381 13.01 -28.46 13.76
N ASP A 382 11.87 -28.74 14.37
CA ASP A 382 11.40 -30.05 14.82
C ASP A 382 10.08 -30.48 14.17
N PHE A 383 9.42 -29.59 13.41
CA PHE A 383 8.18 -29.90 12.71
C PHE A 383 8.33 -29.79 11.20
N ARG A 384 7.73 -30.75 10.49
CA ARG A 384 7.42 -30.67 9.08
C ARG A 384 6.01 -30.11 8.92
N MET A 385 5.85 -29.12 8.06
CA MET A 385 4.57 -28.46 7.85
C MET A 385 3.92 -29.00 6.58
N HIS A 386 2.68 -29.48 6.69
CA HIS A 386 1.86 -29.85 5.54
C HIS A 386 0.78 -28.81 5.31
N ILE A 387 0.68 -28.35 4.07
CA ILE A 387 -0.24 -27.30 3.65
C ILE A 387 -1.20 -27.89 2.66
N ARG A 388 -2.49 -27.66 2.88
CA ARG A 388 -3.56 -27.98 1.94
C ARG A 388 -4.43 -26.75 1.75
N ALA A 389 -4.38 -26.16 0.56
CA ALA A 389 -5.21 -25.01 0.20
C ALA A 389 -6.27 -25.40 -0.82
N THR A 390 -7.49 -24.91 -0.63
CA THR A 390 -8.58 -24.98 -1.61
C THR A 390 -8.86 -23.58 -2.13
N PHE A 391 -8.76 -23.39 -3.43
CA PHE A 391 -9.00 -22.12 -4.13
C PHE A 391 -10.30 -22.18 -4.92
N GLY A 392 -11.02 -21.06 -5.02
CA GLY A 392 -12.29 -21.00 -5.74
C GLY A 392 -12.16 -21.38 -7.21
N ALA A 393 -13.22 -21.91 -7.80
CA ALA A 393 -13.26 -22.41 -9.19
C ALA A 393 -12.96 -21.35 -10.27
N ARG A 394 -12.98 -20.05 -9.92
CA ARG A 394 -12.61 -18.95 -10.81
C ARG A 394 -11.15 -18.50 -10.68
N SER A 395 -10.35 -19.20 -9.88
CA SER A 395 -8.92 -18.91 -9.76
C SER A 395 -8.19 -19.33 -11.03
N GLN A 396 -7.15 -18.61 -11.40
CA GLN A 396 -6.26 -18.94 -12.51
C GLN A 396 -4.87 -19.17 -11.94
N ILE A 397 -4.61 -20.40 -11.50
CA ILE A 397 -3.41 -20.73 -10.74
C ILE A 397 -2.70 -21.97 -11.28
N GLU A 398 -1.39 -21.98 -11.09
CA GLU A 398 -0.48 -23.10 -11.36
C GLU A 398 0.26 -23.47 -10.07
N ALA A 399 0.51 -24.76 -9.84
CA ALA A 399 1.39 -25.19 -8.77
C ALA A 399 2.86 -24.94 -9.13
N LEU A 400 3.65 -24.58 -8.13
CA LEU A 400 5.08 -24.32 -8.28
C LEU A 400 5.91 -25.41 -7.60
N ASP A 401 7.09 -25.67 -8.17
CA ASP A 401 8.10 -26.58 -7.64
C ASP A 401 7.54 -27.94 -7.20
N ASN A 402 7.54 -28.22 -5.89
CA ASN A 402 7.10 -29.49 -5.31
C ASN A 402 5.61 -29.52 -4.94
N ALA A 403 4.88 -28.43 -5.17
CA ALA A 403 3.45 -28.39 -4.91
C ALA A 403 2.68 -29.24 -5.92
N SER A 404 1.63 -29.92 -5.45
CA SER A 404 0.74 -30.70 -6.30
C SER A 404 -0.60 -29.97 -6.45
N LEU A 405 -1.14 -29.95 -7.68
CA LEU A 405 -2.43 -29.33 -8.02
C LEU A 405 -3.41 -30.41 -8.46
N SER A 406 -4.62 -30.39 -7.89
CA SER A 406 -5.76 -31.20 -8.31
C SER A 406 -7.05 -30.37 -8.31
N GLN A 407 -8.16 -30.91 -8.83
CA GLN A 407 -9.48 -30.28 -8.75
C GLN A 407 -10.46 -31.19 -8.01
N ASP A 408 -11.36 -30.59 -7.25
CA ASP A 408 -12.48 -31.32 -6.64
C ASP A 408 -13.72 -31.37 -7.55
N GLU A 409 -14.78 -32.05 -7.08
CA GLU A 409 -16.03 -32.23 -7.82
C GLU A 409 -16.76 -30.90 -8.12
N ASP A 410 -16.50 -29.86 -7.32
CA ASP A 410 -17.07 -28.51 -7.49
C ASP A 410 -16.22 -27.63 -8.44
N GLY A 411 -15.15 -28.19 -9.02
CA GLY A 411 -14.22 -27.47 -9.88
C GLY A 411 -13.27 -26.52 -9.13
N ARG A 412 -13.17 -26.63 -7.79
CA ARG A 412 -12.21 -25.87 -6.99
C ARG A 412 -10.84 -26.51 -7.10
N TYR A 413 -9.80 -25.69 -7.04
CA TYR A 413 -8.43 -26.16 -7.10
C TYR A 413 -7.92 -26.51 -5.70
N ILE A 414 -7.35 -27.70 -5.54
CA ILE A 414 -6.68 -28.15 -4.31
C ILE A 414 -5.18 -28.16 -4.58
N VAL A 415 -4.43 -27.44 -3.75
CA VAL A 415 -2.96 -27.41 -3.80
C VAL A 415 -2.39 -27.92 -2.49
N GLU A 416 -1.43 -28.84 -2.59
CA GLU A 416 -0.78 -29.46 -1.45
C GLU A 416 0.74 -29.35 -1.55
N ALA A 417 1.39 -29.00 -0.43
CA ALA A 417 2.84 -28.91 -0.33
C ALA A 417 3.33 -29.25 1.08
N THR A 418 4.59 -29.69 1.17
CA THR A 418 5.24 -30.05 2.43
C THR A 418 6.50 -29.20 2.60
N VAL A 419 6.60 -28.47 3.71
CA VAL A 419 7.72 -27.55 3.98
C VAL A 419 8.60 -28.12 5.10
N ALA A 420 9.86 -28.37 4.76
CA ALA A 420 10.87 -28.81 5.73
C ALA A 420 11.19 -27.72 6.77
N PRO A 421 11.73 -28.08 7.96
CA PRO A 421 12.22 -27.11 8.94
C PRO A 421 13.20 -26.11 8.34
N GLN A 422 13.05 -24.83 8.71
CA GLN A 422 13.82 -23.70 8.18
C GLN A 422 13.80 -23.59 6.65
N GLY A 423 12.87 -24.29 5.99
CA GLY A 423 12.74 -24.36 4.54
C GLY A 423 11.73 -23.34 4.02
N THR A 424 11.92 -22.93 2.77
CA THR A 424 10.94 -22.17 2.00
C THR A 424 10.50 -23.01 0.80
N GLU A 425 9.21 -23.17 0.61
CA GLU A 425 8.64 -23.86 -0.55
C GLU A 425 7.75 -22.91 -1.33
N MET A 426 7.97 -22.84 -2.64
CA MET A 426 7.04 -22.18 -3.56
C MET A 426 5.75 -23.00 -3.63
N PHE A 427 4.61 -22.32 -3.77
CA PHE A 427 3.31 -22.95 -3.67
C PHE A 427 2.48 -22.81 -4.94
N ILE A 428 2.14 -21.57 -5.29
CA ILE A 428 1.33 -21.27 -6.48
C ILE A 428 1.81 -20.01 -7.20
N HIS A 429 1.46 -19.92 -8.47
CA HIS A 429 1.55 -18.73 -9.31
C HIS A 429 0.17 -18.44 -9.95
N GLY A 430 -0.29 -17.20 -9.89
CA GLY A 430 -1.47 -16.72 -10.61
C GLY A 430 -2.50 -15.96 -9.77
N ASP A 431 -3.70 -15.78 -10.33
CA ASP A 431 -4.77 -14.98 -9.74
C ASP A 431 -5.70 -15.84 -8.88
N VAL A 432 -5.76 -15.51 -7.58
CA VAL A 432 -6.57 -16.24 -6.58
C VAL A 432 -7.97 -15.64 -6.46
N ASN A 433 -9.02 -16.47 -6.59
CA ASN A 433 -10.42 -16.08 -6.35
C ASN A 433 -10.96 -16.76 -5.08
N GLY A 434 -10.64 -16.20 -3.91
CA GLY A 434 -11.02 -16.77 -2.62
C GLY A 434 -10.32 -18.10 -2.31
N PHE A 435 -10.03 -18.34 -1.03
CA PHE A 435 -9.30 -19.54 -0.63
C PHE A 435 -9.62 -19.96 0.81
N LYS A 436 -9.36 -21.23 1.11
CA LYS A 436 -9.29 -21.79 2.45
C LYS A 436 -8.00 -22.58 2.58
N VAL A 437 -7.26 -22.41 3.67
CA VAL A 437 -6.02 -23.17 3.90
C VAL A 437 -6.11 -23.94 5.21
N LEU A 438 -5.61 -25.16 5.19
CA LEU A 438 -5.40 -26.02 6.35
C LEU A 438 -3.89 -26.25 6.49
N TYR A 439 -3.42 -26.21 7.73
CA TYR A 439 -2.03 -26.44 8.10
C TYR A 439 -1.97 -27.58 9.10
N ASN A 440 -1.05 -28.51 8.91
CA ASN A 440 -0.73 -29.55 9.89
C ASN A 440 0.76 -29.52 10.20
N ALA A 441 1.12 -29.63 11.48
CA ALA A 441 2.50 -29.68 11.95
C ALA A 441 2.79 -31.10 12.45
N GLU A 442 3.72 -31.80 11.81
CA GLU A 442 4.10 -33.16 12.16
C GLU A 442 5.51 -33.18 12.74
N PRO A 443 5.72 -33.76 13.93
CA PRO A 443 7.07 -33.97 14.46
C PRO A 443 7.94 -34.79 13.50
N ILE A 444 9.24 -34.47 13.45
CA ILE A 444 10.22 -35.13 12.57
C ILE A 444 10.87 -36.35 13.22
#